data_AF-A0A7C2Q6Z8-F1
#
_entry.id   AF-A0A7C2Q6Z8-F1
#
_cell.length_a   1.000
_cell.length_b   1.000
_cell.length_c   1.000
_cell.angle_alpha   90.00
_cell.angle_beta   90.00
_cell.angle_gamma   90.00
#
_symmetry.space_group_name_H-M   'P 1'
#
loop_
_entity.id
_entity.type
_entity.pdbx_description
1 polymer ?
#
loop_
_entity_poly.entity_id
_entity_poly.type
_entity_poly.pdbx_seq_one_letter_code
_entity_poly.pdbx_strand_id
1 'polypeptide(L)'
;MRIGIYSFGGCEGCRYWLIDSMLRVCEELGAEIVYEPLIGLSKENPEYDLVIIEGAVCTDEDSEKLQRLRSRAKYLVALGSCALLSGVPGLKRFTDPRAAEMVYFGKPLPKKPVDVKPITAYIHVDYWIRGCPPDRENFERLFRAIISGIASGRPFKLHERRLEFCREEFTSIEGSVLRLDGDKCMVCGRCVGACERMGVYAIDYAYRSISTVVTTPFSIPFDESTCVLCGQCTLVCPVGAIRERSDLEKVQRILSRPTALRAYIEPESLAAMSSYFNREVEVIIGALIARGFESVAIYVPEYHADVERPLIPASEAERRFINIFYPQLAELLSEPPAPPGGSSVLITPCLAKKAQAREGLVLTTREAIKLISNIDLDEVEGTLPIMPSRKSITFREVHGPDNVIRFLEEYTRGVRVKEPMILKMCPGGCLGGGGQPYYNEDLYRRMNEALARISSTLLVID
;
A
#
# COMPACT_ATOMS: atom_id res chain seq x y z
N MET A 1 -23.27 0.84 -38.04
CA MET A 1 -22.41 0.23 -37.01
C MET A 1 -23.29 -0.59 -36.08
N ARG A 2 -22.99 -1.86 -35.82
CA ARG A 2 -23.81 -2.74 -34.95
C ARG A 2 -23.27 -2.76 -33.53
N ILE A 3 -24.09 -2.36 -32.57
CA ILE A 3 -23.74 -2.23 -31.15
C ILE A 3 -24.52 -3.23 -30.32
N GLY A 4 -23.83 -4.00 -29.47
CA GLY A 4 -24.46 -4.90 -28.50
C GLY A 4 -24.19 -4.44 -27.06
N ILE A 5 -25.21 -4.38 -26.22
CA ILE A 5 -25.11 -3.96 -24.83
C ILE A 5 -25.50 -5.12 -23.92
N TYR A 6 -24.57 -5.49 -23.03
CA TYR A 6 -24.68 -6.68 -22.19
C TYR A 6 -24.55 -6.32 -20.71
N SER A 7 -25.41 -6.95 -19.91
CA SER A 7 -25.41 -6.86 -18.46
C SER A 7 -24.85 -8.15 -17.85
N PHE A 8 -24.01 -7.98 -16.83
CA PHE A 8 -23.41 -9.01 -15.98
C PHE A 8 -23.78 -8.73 -14.51
N GLY A 9 -23.04 -9.29 -13.54
CA GLY A 9 -23.32 -9.09 -12.12
C GLY A 9 -23.30 -7.60 -11.74
N GLY A 10 -24.43 -7.06 -11.30
CA GLY A 10 -24.59 -5.66 -10.94
C GLY A 10 -26.05 -5.30 -10.68
N CYS A 11 -26.32 -4.02 -10.38
CA CYS A 11 -27.68 -3.50 -10.22
C CYS A 11 -28.32 -3.04 -11.54
N GLU A 12 -27.58 -3.14 -12.66
CA GLU A 12 -27.96 -2.66 -14.00
C GLU A 12 -28.24 -1.15 -14.09
N GLY A 13 -27.87 -0.41 -13.04
CA GLY A 13 -28.16 1.02 -12.93
C GLY A 13 -27.47 1.86 -14.00
N CYS A 14 -26.30 1.47 -14.50
CA CYS A 14 -25.59 2.27 -15.50
C CYS A 14 -26.33 2.24 -16.84
N ARG A 15 -26.86 1.07 -17.21
CA ARG A 15 -27.64 0.83 -18.42
C ARG A 15 -28.95 1.57 -18.39
N TYR A 16 -29.73 1.43 -17.30
CA TYR A 16 -30.96 2.21 -17.12
C TYR A 16 -30.71 3.72 -17.16
N TRP A 17 -29.61 4.15 -16.55
CA TRP A 17 -29.23 5.56 -16.51
C TRP A 17 -28.89 6.13 -17.89
N LEU A 18 -28.30 5.35 -18.79
CA LEU A 18 -27.70 5.86 -20.03
C LEU A 18 -28.42 5.45 -21.31
N ILE A 19 -29.45 4.60 -21.24
CA ILE A 19 -30.07 4.02 -22.45
C ILE A 19 -30.65 5.07 -23.39
N ASP A 20 -31.24 6.15 -22.88
CA ASP A 20 -31.76 7.24 -23.71
C ASP A 20 -30.63 8.01 -24.40
N SER A 21 -29.52 8.27 -23.70
CA SER A 21 -28.32 8.89 -24.28
C SER A 21 -27.70 7.97 -25.34
N MET A 22 -27.65 6.66 -25.10
CA MET A 22 -27.16 5.67 -26.06
C MET A 22 -27.99 5.69 -27.35
N LEU A 23 -29.32 5.63 -27.23
CA LEU A 23 -30.24 5.65 -28.37
C LEU A 23 -30.09 6.93 -29.19
N ARG A 24 -30.11 8.09 -28.51
CA ARG A 24 -29.96 9.40 -29.15
C ARG A 24 -28.63 9.52 -29.91
N VAL A 25 -27.52 9.17 -29.27
CA VAL A 25 -26.19 9.23 -29.92
C VAL A 25 -26.11 8.27 -31.11
N CYS A 26 -26.71 7.09 -31.00
CA CYS A 26 -26.75 6.12 -32.10
C CYS A 26 -27.53 6.66 -33.30
N GLU A 27 -28.72 7.24 -33.06
CA GLU A 27 -29.54 7.86 -34.09
C GLU A 27 -28.78 9.00 -34.81
N GLU A 28 -28.17 9.90 -34.05
CA GLU A 28 -27.42 11.04 -34.60
C GLU A 28 -26.20 10.61 -35.45
N LEU A 29 -25.56 9.48 -35.12
CA LEU A 29 -24.33 9.02 -35.76
C LEU A 29 -24.55 7.86 -36.75
N GLY A 30 -25.79 7.44 -37.00
CA GLY A 30 -26.10 6.31 -37.88
C GLY A 30 -25.57 4.96 -37.37
N ALA A 31 -25.53 4.78 -36.05
CA ALA A 31 -25.25 3.50 -35.40
C ALA A 31 -26.57 2.81 -34.98
N GLU A 32 -26.54 1.49 -34.83
CA GLU A 32 -27.70 0.68 -34.51
C GLU A 32 -27.39 -0.21 -33.30
N ILE A 33 -28.21 -0.12 -32.26
CA ILE A 33 -28.20 -1.06 -31.14
C ILE A 33 -28.97 -2.30 -31.59
N VAL A 34 -28.28 -3.43 -31.72
CA VAL A 34 -28.86 -4.68 -32.24
C VAL A 34 -29.07 -5.74 -31.15
N TYR A 35 -28.56 -5.49 -29.94
CA TYR A 35 -28.82 -6.30 -28.75
C TYR A 35 -28.85 -5.40 -27.52
N GLU A 36 -30.01 -5.34 -26.85
CA GLU A 36 -30.22 -4.69 -25.57
C GLU A 36 -31.58 -5.16 -25.01
N PRO A 37 -31.58 -6.11 -24.05
CA PRO A 37 -32.81 -6.66 -23.49
C PRO A 37 -33.75 -5.62 -22.88
N LEU A 38 -33.23 -4.52 -22.33
CA LEU A 38 -34.02 -3.46 -21.69
C LEU A 38 -35.00 -2.77 -22.66
N ILE A 39 -34.67 -2.74 -23.95
CA ILE A 39 -35.53 -2.17 -25.00
C ILE A 39 -36.17 -3.26 -25.88
N GLY A 40 -36.19 -4.51 -25.40
CA GLY A 40 -36.84 -5.64 -26.08
C GLY A 40 -35.99 -6.35 -27.14
N LEU A 41 -34.71 -5.99 -27.29
CA LEU A 41 -33.80 -6.60 -28.28
C LEU A 41 -33.01 -7.75 -27.64
N SER A 42 -33.44 -8.98 -27.88
CA SER A 42 -32.90 -10.18 -27.20
C SER A 42 -32.19 -11.19 -28.11
N LYS A 43 -32.15 -10.96 -29.44
CA LYS A 43 -31.48 -11.86 -30.38
C LYS A 43 -30.02 -11.47 -30.53
N GLU A 44 -29.10 -12.36 -30.11
CA GLU A 44 -27.67 -12.13 -30.28
C GLU A 44 -27.29 -12.09 -31.78
N ASN A 45 -26.35 -11.21 -32.12
CA ASN A 45 -25.73 -11.15 -33.44
C ASN A 45 -24.43 -11.97 -33.48
N PRO A 46 -24.04 -12.50 -34.66
CA PRO A 46 -22.80 -13.25 -34.82
C PRO A 46 -21.57 -12.36 -34.64
N GLU A 47 -21.65 -11.07 -34.98
CA GLU A 47 -20.57 -10.10 -34.88
C GLU A 47 -21.09 -8.70 -34.52
N TYR A 48 -20.24 -7.94 -33.83
CA TYR A 48 -20.48 -6.58 -33.39
C TYR A 48 -19.32 -5.67 -33.76
N ASP A 49 -19.62 -4.43 -34.17
CA ASP A 49 -18.60 -3.40 -34.31
C ASP A 49 -18.18 -2.86 -32.94
N LEU A 50 -19.12 -2.80 -31.99
CA LEU A 50 -18.89 -2.35 -30.61
C LEU A 50 -19.74 -3.18 -29.64
N VAL A 51 -19.13 -3.65 -28.56
CA VAL A 51 -19.85 -4.26 -27.44
C VAL A 51 -19.66 -3.41 -26.19
N ILE A 52 -20.74 -3.10 -25.48
CA ILE A 52 -20.71 -2.42 -24.19
C ILE A 52 -21.09 -3.43 -23.12
N ILE A 53 -20.28 -3.51 -22.05
CA ILE A 53 -20.50 -4.45 -20.95
C ILE A 53 -20.61 -3.69 -19.64
N GLU A 54 -21.76 -3.78 -18.97
CA GLU A 54 -21.92 -3.40 -17.57
C GLU A 54 -21.84 -4.63 -16.67
N GLY A 55 -21.27 -4.46 -15.47
CA GLY A 55 -21.29 -5.48 -14.42
C GLY A 55 -19.99 -6.31 -14.34
N ALA A 56 -19.85 -7.05 -13.25
CA ALA A 56 -18.69 -7.89 -12.95
C ALA A 56 -18.96 -9.37 -13.27
N VAL A 57 -17.89 -10.15 -13.42
CA VAL A 57 -17.99 -11.61 -13.59
C VAL A 57 -18.24 -12.23 -12.22
N CYS A 58 -19.42 -12.85 -12.04
CA CYS A 58 -19.84 -13.42 -10.77
C CYS A 58 -19.93 -14.94 -10.80
N THR A 59 -19.98 -15.55 -11.98
CA THR A 59 -20.16 -16.99 -12.18
C THR A 59 -19.24 -17.54 -13.27
N ASP A 60 -19.08 -18.87 -13.33
CA ASP A 60 -18.31 -19.52 -14.41
C ASP A 60 -18.95 -19.23 -15.79
N GLU A 61 -20.29 -19.29 -15.88
CA GLU A 61 -21.05 -18.97 -17.10
C GLU A 61 -20.84 -17.53 -17.60
N ASP A 62 -20.68 -16.59 -16.67
CA ASP A 62 -20.35 -15.20 -17.02
C ASP A 62 -18.99 -15.15 -17.72
N SER A 63 -17.99 -15.86 -17.22
CA SER A 63 -16.65 -15.86 -17.84
C SER A 63 -16.67 -16.43 -19.27
N GLU A 64 -17.42 -17.51 -19.48
CA GLU A 64 -17.60 -18.13 -20.81
C GLU A 64 -18.34 -17.18 -21.77
N LYS A 65 -19.42 -16.55 -21.30
CA LYS A 65 -20.17 -15.56 -22.06
C LYS A 65 -19.29 -14.37 -22.43
N LEU A 66 -18.49 -13.87 -21.48
CA LEU A 66 -17.59 -12.74 -21.67
C LEU A 66 -16.53 -13.04 -22.73
N GLN A 67 -15.90 -14.21 -22.70
CA GLN A 67 -14.94 -14.63 -23.72
C GLN A 67 -15.58 -14.73 -25.12
N ARG A 68 -16.80 -15.31 -25.20
CA ARG A 68 -17.56 -15.39 -26.44
C ARG A 68 -17.93 -14.02 -27.01
N LEU A 69 -18.30 -13.07 -26.16
CA LEU A 69 -18.58 -11.69 -26.60
C LEU A 69 -17.31 -11.02 -27.12
N ARG A 70 -16.17 -11.24 -26.45
CA ARG A 70 -14.91 -10.65 -26.90
C ARG A 70 -14.51 -11.14 -28.28
N SER A 71 -14.66 -12.43 -28.59
CA SER A 71 -14.31 -12.97 -29.91
C SER A 71 -15.23 -12.48 -31.05
N ARG A 72 -16.41 -11.96 -30.73
CA ARG A 72 -17.39 -11.42 -31.67
C ARG A 72 -17.37 -9.90 -31.80
N ALA A 73 -16.58 -9.21 -30.99
CA ALA A 73 -16.56 -7.75 -30.92
C ALA A 73 -15.27 -7.19 -31.53
N LYS A 74 -15.39 -6.24 -32.47
CA LYS A 74 -14.21 -5.48 -32.93
C LYS A 74 -13.66 -4.58 -31.83
N TYR A 75 -14.54 -3.90 -31.10
CA TYR A 75 -14.22 -3.08 -29.95
C TYR A 75 -15.14 -3.41 -28.77
N LEU A 76 -14.63 -3.28 -27.54
CA LEU A 76 -15.34 -3.56 -26.32
C LEU A 76 -15.13 -2.46 -25.28
N VAL A 77 -16.24 -2.03 -24.68
CA VAL A 77 -16.31 -0.96 -23.68
C VAL A 77 -16.73 -1.56 -22.34
N ALA A 78 -15.93 -1.37 -21.29
CA ALA A 78 -16.36 -1.60 -19.92
C ALA A 78 -17.16 -0.38 -19.42
N LEU A 79 -18.42 -0.59 -19.05
CA LEU A 79 -19.34 0.44 -18.56
C LEU A 79 -19.53 0.32 -17.04
N GLY A 80 -19.12 1.36 -16.33
CA GLY A 80 -19.35 1.53 -14.90
C GLY A 80 -18.31 0.86 -13.99
N SER A 81 -18.40 1.18 -12.69
CA SER A 81 -17.47 0.72 -11.66
C SER A 81 -17.49 -0.79 -11.48
N CYS A 82 -18.63 -1.46 -11.67
CA CYS A 82 -18.71 -2.92 -11.55
C CYS A 82 -17.86 -3.61 -12.62
N ALA A 83 -17.94 -3.17 -13.87
CA ALA A 83 -17.15 -3.76 -14.96
C ALA A 83 -15.63 -3.58 -14.76
N LEU A 84 -15.21 -2.49 -14.13
CA LEU A 84 -13.79 -2.12 -14.00
C LEU A 84 -13.14 -2.49 -12.68
N LEU A 85 -13.88 -2.45 -11.58
CA LEU A 85 -13.38 -2.58 -10.22
C LEU A 85 -14.10 -3.68 -9.41
N SER A 86 -14.92 -4.50 -10.07
CA SER A 86 -15.90 -5.42 -9.46
C SER A 86 -17.06 -4.73 -8.72
N GLY A 87 -16.94 -3.45 -8.33
CA GLY A 87 -17.99 -2.66 -7.70
C GLY A 87 -18.63 -3.34 -6.49
N VAL A 88 -19.95 -3.13 -6.33
CA VAL A 88 -20.77 -3.75 -5.27
C VAL A 88 -20.70 -5.28 -5.29
N PRO A 89 -20.80 -5.98 -6.44
CA PRO A 89 -20.58 -7.42 -6.50
C PRO A 89 -19.24 -7.88 -5.89
N GLY A 90 -18.18 -7.08 -6.03
CA GLY A 90 -16.87 -7.34 -5.47
C GLY A 90 -16.78 -7.31 -3.94
N LEU A 91 -17.81 -6.81 -3.24
CA LEU A 91 -17.87 -6.85 -1.77
C LEU A 91 -17.97 -8.27 -1.21
N LYS A 92 -18.33 -9.25 -2.05
CA LYS A 92 -18.33 -10.68 -1.70
C LYS A 92 -17.00 -11.14 -1.10
N ARG A 93 -15.87 -10.51 -1.44
CA ARG A 93 -14.54 -10.81 -0.88
C ARG A 93 -14.45 -10.63 0.65
N PHE A 94 -15.36 -9.85 1.23
CA PHE A 94 -15.44 -9.59 2.67
C PHE A 94 -16.47 -10.51 3.37
N THR A 95 -17.11 -11.42 2.64
CA THR A 95 -18.12 -12.35 3.17
C THR A 95 -17.47 -13.70 3.49
N ASP A 96 -17.81 -14.29 4.63
CA ASP A 96 -17.34 -15.63 5.03
C ASP A 96 -17.73 -16.66 3.95
N PRO A 97 -16.79 -17.50 3.47
CA PRO A 97 -17.08 -18.55 2.49
C PRO A 97 -18.24 -19.49 2.87
N ARG A 98 -18.51 -19.68 4.17
CA ARG A 98 -19.60 -20.51 4.70
C ARG A 98 -20.97 -19.82 4.68
N ALA A 99 -21.02 -18.51 4.44
CA ALA A 99 -22.27 -17.74 4.51
C ALA A 99 -23.34 -18.28 3.55
N ALA A 100 -22.94 -18.71 2.36
CA ALA A 100 -23.87 -19.30 1.39
C ALA A 100 -24.47 -20.62 1.91
N GLU A 101 -23.67 -21.49 2.53
CA GLU A 101 -24.15 -22.76 3.09
C GLU A 101 -25.14 -22.53 4.24
N MET A 102 -24.87 -21.55 5.10
CA MET A 102 -25.74 -21.18 6.23
C MET A 102 -27.09 -20.62 5.78
N VAL A 103 -27.10 -19.79 4.73
CA VAL A 103 -28.33 -19.14 4.22
C VAL A 103 -29.16 -20.11 3.38
N TYR A 104 -28.50 -20.91 2.54
CA TYR A 104 -29.17 -21.80 1.59
C TYR A 104 -29.28 -23.26 2.07
N PHE A 105 -28.83 -23.56 3.30
CA PHE A 105 -28.92 -24.88 3.92
C PHE A 105 -28.35 -26.01 3.04
N GLY A 106 -27.20 -25.75 2.41
CA GLY A 106 -26.54 -26.71 1.52
C GLY A 106 -27.27 -27.01 0.21
N LYS A 107 -28.35 -26.29 -0.12
CA LYS A 107 -29.04 -26.44 -1.41
C LYS A 107 -28.16 -25.96 -2.57
N PRO A 108 -28.19 -26.63 -3.73
CA PRO A 108 -27.43 -26.20 -4.89
C PRO A 108 -27.92 -24.83 -5.38
N LEU A 109 -26.96 -23.95 -5.68
CA LEU A 109 -27.25 -22.64 -6.26
C LEU A 109 -27.55 -22.79 -7.76
N PRO A 110 -28.44 -21.94 -8.33
CA PRO A 110 -28.80 -22.00 -9.74
C PRO A 110 -27.61 -21.72 -10.67
N LYS A 111 -26.59 -20.97 -10.19
CA LYS A 111 -25.33 -20.76 -10.88
C LYS A 111 -24.17 -20.95 -9.91
N LYS A 112 -23.05 -21.47 -10.42
CA LYS A 112 -21.83 -21.64 -9.64
C LYS A 112 -21.11 -20.29 -9.47
N PRO A 113 -21.01 -19.76 -8.24
CA PRO A 113 -20.44 -18.46 -8.02
C PRO A 113 -18.90 -18.53 -7.96
N VAL A 114 -18.21 -17.55 -8.51
CA VAL A 114 -16.74 -17.45 -8.49
C VAL A 114 -16.27 -16.30 -7.60
N ASP A 115 -14.95 -16.15 -7.45
CA ASP A 115 -14.36 -14.94 -6.91
C ASP A 115 -14.62 -13.76 -7.88
N VAL A 116 -15.24 -12.69 -7.38
CA VAL A 116 -15.83 -11.65 -8.23
C VAL A 116 -14.75 -10.68 -8.69
N LYS A 117 -14.47 -10.73 -9.99
CA LYS A 117 -13.39 -9.95 -10.63
C LYS A 117 -13.96 -9.03 -11.72
N PRO A 118 -13.29 -7.91 -12.01
CA PRO A 118 -13.69 -7.05 -13.11
C PRO A 118 -13.51 -7.77 -14.46
N ILE A 119 -14.20 -7.31 -15.50
CA ILE A 119 -14.14 -7.98 -16.81
C ILE A 119 -12.73 -7.92 -17.43
N THR A 120 -11.95 -6.89 -17.07
CA THR A 120 -10.55 -6.70 -17.46
C THR A 120 -9.61 -7.80 -16.93
N ALA A 121 -10.03 -8.57 -15.93
CA ALA A 121 -9.28 -9.73 -15.44
C ALA A 121 -9.40 -10.96 -16.37
N TYR A 122 -10.39 -10.98 -17.27
CA TYR A 122 -10.70 -12.13 -18.12
C TYR A 122 -10.44 -11.87 -19.60
N ILE A 123 -10.62 -10.62 -20.05
CA ILE A 123 -10.49 -10.24 -21.46
C ILE A 123 -9.80 -8.88 -21.60
N HIS A 124 -9.24 -8.64 -22.78
CA HIS A 124 -8.83 -7.29 -23.17
C HIS A 124 -10.07 -6.41 -23.40
N VAL A 125 -9.99 -5.16 -22.93
CA VAL A 125 -11.03 -4.14 -23.08
C VAL A 125 -10.41 -2.95 -23.81
N ASP A 126 -11.07 -2.48 -24.87
CA ASP A 126 -10.54 -1.41 -25.73
C ASP A 126 -10.79 -0.01 -25.13
N TYR A 127 -11.93 0.18 -24.46
CA TYR A 127 -12.30 1.43 -23.81
C TYR A 127 -12.99 1.20 -22.47
N TRP A 128 -12.98 2.20 -21.59
CA TRP A 128 -13.82 2.15 -20.40
C TRP A 128 -14.45 3.49 -20.05
N ILE A 129 -15.64 3.39 -19.47
CA ILE A 129 -16.39 4.51 -18.95
C ILE A 129 -16.62 4.23 -17.48
N ARG A 130 -15.96 5.02 -16.62
CA ARG A 130 -16.08 4.82 -15.17
C ARG A 130 -17.38 5.46 -14.65
N GLY A 131 -17.96 4.92 -13.56
CA GLY A 131 -19.18 5.48 -12.98
C GLY A 131 -20.06 4.52 -12.21
N CYS A 132 -20.80 4.99 -11.21
CA CYS A 132 -21.85 4.20 -10.55
C CYS A 132 -22.95 5.13 -10.01
N PRO A 133 -23.77 5.73 -10.89
CA PRO A 133 -23.73 5.58 -12.35
C PRO A 133 -22.70 6.52 -13.02
N PRO A 134 -22.29 6.28 -14.28
CA PRO A 134 -21.44 7.21 -15.03
C PRO A 134 -22.09 8.56 -15.25
N ASP A 135 -21.29 9.62 -15.24
CA ASP A 135 -21.76 10.95 -15.62
C ASP A 135 -22.25 10.94 -17.08
N ARG A 136 -23.42 11.53 -17.32
CA ARG A 136 -24.11 11.47 -18.60
C ARG A 136 -23.38 12.24 -19.69
N GLU A 137 -22.91 13.45 -19.38
CA GLU A 137 -22.24 14.31 -20.34
C GLU A 137 -20.91 13.68 -20.79
N ASN A 138 -20.13 13.19 -19.83
CA ASN A 138 -18.87 12.50 -20.12
C ASN A 138 -19.09 11.18 -20.87
N PHE A 139 -20.14 10.42 -20.53
CA PHE A 139 -20.54 9.25 -21.29
C PHE A 139 -20.80 9.62 -22.76
N GLU A 140 -21.65 10.62 -23.02
CA GLU A 140 -22.00 11.01 -24.39
C GLU A 140 -20.80 11.49 -25.19
N ARG A 141 -19.94 12.31 -24.59
CA ARG A 141 -18.70 12.78 -25.23
C ARG A 141 -17.81 11.62 -25.66
N LEU A 142 -17.60 10.66 -24.76
CA LEU A 142 -16.78 9.48 -25.02
C LEU A 142 -17.43 8.55 -26.04
N PHE A 143 -18.72 8.28 -25.89
CA PHE A 143 -19.45 7.37 -26.76
C PHE A 143 -19.50 7.90 -28.20
N ARG A 144 -19.72 9.22 -28.37
CA ARG A 144 -19.60 9.90 -29.67
C ARG A 144 -18.19 9.76 -30.25
N ALA A 145 -17.16 10.02 -29.46
CA ALA A 145 -15.77 9.90 -29.90
C ALA A 145 -15.43 8.47 -30.37
N ILE A 146 -15.92 7.45 -29.63
CA ILE A 146 -15.73 6.03 -29.98
C ILE A 146 -16.42 5.73 -31.31
N ILE A 147 -17.71 6.05 -31.44
CA ILE A 147 -18.48 5.78 -32.66
C ILE A 147 -17.88 6.50 -33.86
N SER A 148 -17.61 7.81 -33.76
CA SER A 148 -17.02 8.58 -34.86
C SER A 148 -15.61 8.12 -35.22
N GLY A 149 -14.79 7.76 -34.22
CA GLY A 149 -13.45 7.22 -34.42
C GLY A 149 -13.46 5.89 -35.17
N ILE A 150 -14.33 4.96 -34.76
CA ILE A 150 -14.53 3.68 -35.44
C ILE A 150 -15.05 3.90 -36.87
N ALA A 151 -16.07 4.75 -37.05
CA ALA A 151 -16.67 5.01 -38.36
C ALA A 151 -15.68 5.64 -39.36
N SER A 152 -14.76 6.48 -38.88
CA SER A 152 -13.73 7.10 -39.71
C SER A 152 -12.47 6.24 -39.92
N GLY A 153 -12.44 5.02 -39.38
CA GLY A 153 -11.26 4.15 -39.41
C GLY A 153 -10.06 4.69 -38.60
N ARG A 154 -10.30 5.65 -37.70
CA ARG A 154 -9.29 6.30 -36.85
C ARG A 154 -9.74 6.25 -35.38
N PRO A 155 -9.85 5.05 -34.78
CA PRO A 155 -10.10 4.93 -33.35
C PRO A 155 -8.95 5.56 -32.57
N PHE A 156 -9.27 6.30 -31.50
CA PHE A 156 -8.25 6.81 -30.59
C PHE A 156 -7.81 5.70 -29.63
N LYS A 157 -6.57 5.75 -29.16
CA LYS A 157 -6.13 4.87 -28.08
C LYS A 157 -6.57 5.43 -26.75
N LEU A 158 -7.11 4.55 -25.91
CA LEU A 158 -7.39 4.85 -24.52
C LEU A 158 -6.10 5.37 -23.84
N HIS A 159 -6.21 6.42 -23.03
CA HIS A 159 -5.10 7.23 -22.47
C HIS A 159 -4.41 8.24 -23.42
N GLU A 160 -4.88 8.43 -24.66
CA GLU A 160 -4.45 9.62 -25.42
C GLU A 160 -4.79 10.89 -24.65
N ARG A 161 -3.86 11.87 -24.63
CA ARG A 161 -3.92 13.13 -23.85
C ARG A 161 -5.13 14.03 -24.14
N ARG A 162 -6.08 13.59 -24.98
CA ARG A 162 -7.22 14.36 -25.49
C ARG A 162 -8.46 14.36 -24.59
N LEU A 163 -8.61 13.45 -23.62
CA LEU A 163 -9.85 13.31 -22.83
C LEU A 163 -9.59 13.35 -21.31
N GLU A 164 -9.80 14.52 -20.70
CA GLU A 164 -9.55 14.82 -19.28
C GLU A 164 -10.46 14.05 -18.30
N PHE A 165 -11.70 13.74 -18.68
CA PHE A 165 -12.69 13.05 -17.83
C PHE A 165 -12.49 11.53 -17.72
N CYS A 166 -11.52 10.98 -18.45
CA CYS A 166 -11.04 9.61 -18.24
C CYS A 166 -9.96 9.55 -17.15
N ARG A 167 -9.59 10.68 -16.53
CA ARG A 167 -8.61 10.75 -15.44
C ARG A 167 -9.23 10.36 -14.10
N GLU A 168 -8.44 9.74 -13.26
CA GLU A 168 -8.73 9.54 -11.84
C GLU A 168 -8.75 10.92 -11.16
N GLU A 169 -9.71 11.19 -10.26
CA GLU A 169 -9.47 12.23 -9.25
C GLU A 169 -8.32 11.73 -8.38
N PHE A 170 -7.22 12.47 -8.35
CA PHE A 170 -6.07 12.12 -7.53
C PHE A 170 -5.96 13.09 -6.37
N THR A 171 -6.09 12.57 -5.15
CA THR A 171 -5.75 13.32 -3.94
C THR A 171 -4.33 12.95 -3.53
N SER A 172 -3.46 13.95 -3.45
CA SER A 172 -2.15 13.78 -2.85
C SER A 172 -2.16 14.34 -1.43
N ILE A 173 -1.62 13.56 -0.49
CA ILE A 173 -1.49 13.95 0.92
C ILE A 173 -0.01 13.96 1.25
N GLU A 174 0.45 15.06 1.84
CA GLU A 174 1.83 15.20 2.29
C GLU A 174 1.91 15.29 3.80
N GLY A 175 3.07 14.97 4.33
CA GLY A 175 3.43 15.09 5.73
C GLY A 175 4.94 15.19 5.88
N SER A 176 5.42 15.28 7.11
CA SER A 176 6.84 15.46 7.43
C SER A 176 7.71 14.28 6.98
N VAL A 177 7.14 13.06 6.99
CA VAL A 177 7.85 11.81 6.66
C VAL A 177 7.12 10.91 5.67
N LEU A 178 5.82 11.09 5.46
CA LEU A 178 5.00 10.26 4.58
C LEU A 178 4.35 11.11 3.49
N ARG A 179 4.28 10.56 2.28
CA ARG A 179 3.54 11.15 1.17
C ARG A 179 2.72 10.09 0.46
N LEU A 180 1.47 10.44 0.16
CA LEU A 180 0.61 9.74 -0.78
C LEU A 180 0.54 10.54 -2.07
N ASP A 181 0.99 9.92 -3.15
CA ASP A 181 0.96 10.41 -4.52
C ASP A 181 -0.29 9.85 -5.20
N GLY A 182 -1.34 10.67 -5.29
CA GLY A 182 -2.64 10.26 -5.82
C GLY A 182 -2.56 9.79 -7.28
N ASP A 183 -1.66 10.36 -8.07
CA ASP A 183 -1.46 10.00 -9.49
C ASP A 183 -0.99 8.57 -9.68
N LYS A 184 -0.33 7.99 -8.68
CA LYS A 184 0.13 6.60 -8.69
C LYS A 184 -0.88 5.66 -8.04
N CYS A 185 -1.87 6.18 -7.32
CA CYS A 185 -2.73 5.37 -6.48
C CYS A 185 -3.78 4.63 -7.31
N MET A 186 -3.64 3.31 -7.40
CA MET A 186 -4.63 2.43 -8.04
C MET A 186 -5.78 1.99 -7.11
N VAL A 187 -5.97 2.65 -5.96
CA VAL A 187 -7.09 2.44 -5.02
C VAL A 187 -7.27 0.98 -4.58
N CYS A 188 -6.17 0.23 -4.43
CA CYS A 188 -6.20 -1.21 -4.13
C CYS A 188 -6.55 -1.57 -2.68
N GLY A 189 -6.56 -0.59 -1.76
CA GLY A 189 -6.92 -0.81 -0.35
C GLY A 189 -5.86 -1.43 0.55
N ARG A 190 -4.74 -1.89 0.02
CA ARG A 190 -3.70 -2.58 0.83
C ARG A 190 -3.18 -1.70 1.97
N CYS A 191 -2.95 -0.42 1.69
CA CYS A 191 -2.51 0.57 2.66
C CYS A 191 -3.56 0.83 3.75
N VAL A 192 -4.85 0.90 3.39
CA VAL A 192 -5.97 1.03 4.33
C VAL A 192 -6.00 -0.17 5.28
N GLY A 193 -6.00 -1.39 4.75
CA GLY A 193 -5.98 -2.61 5.57
C GLY A 193 -4.72 -2.75 6.43
N ALA A 194 -3.56 -2.25 5.97
CA ALA A 194 -2.36 -2.20 6.81
C ALA A 194 -2.47 -1.19 7.96
N CYS A 195 -3.13 -0.05 7.74
CA CYS A 195 -3.34 0.96 8.77
C CYS A 195 -4.40 0.53 9.81
N GLU A 196 -5.44 -0.16 9.36
CA GLU A 196 -6.45 -0.81 10.21
C GLU A 196 -5.82 -1.87 11.12
N ARG A 197 -4.97 -2.76 10.60
CA ARG A 197 -4.25 -3.75 11.42
C ARG A 197 -3.35 -3.15 12.50
N MET A 198 -2.97 -1.89 12.36
CA MET A 198 -2.20 -1.18 13.39
C MET A 198 -3.09 -0.55 14.47
N GLY A 199 -4.42 -0.57 14.30
CA GLY A 199 -5.37 0.11 15.17
C GLY A 199 -5.38 1.64 15.01
N VAL A 200 -4.85 2.16 13.90
CA VAL A 200 -4.58 3.60 13.72
C VAL A 200 -5.63 4.30 12.84
N TYR A 201 -6.11 3.62 11.79
CA TYR A 201 -7.17 4.13 10.89
C TYR A 201 -6.92 5.54 10.31
N ALA A 202 -5.66 5.90 10.05
CA ALA A 202 -5.28 7.23 9.55
C ALA A 202 -5.57 7.48 8.07
N ILE A 203 -5.81 6.42 7.30
CA ILE A 203 -6.16 6.49 5.88
C ILE A 203 -7.33 5.55 5.60
N ASP A 204 -8.25 6.00 4.76
CA ASP A 204 -9.40 5.22 4.32
C ASP A 204 -9.83 5.67 2.90
N TYR A 205 -10.86 5.04 2.36
CA TYR A 205 -11.53 5.47 1.15
C TYR A 205 -12.38 6.72 1.42
N ALA A 206 -12.24 7.73 0.57
CA ALA A 206 -13.16 8.86 0.49
C ALA A 206 -13.93 8.84 -0.82
N TYR A 207 -15.05 9.56 -0.83
CA TYR A 207 -15.97 9.66 -1.96
C TYR A 207 -16.51 8.30 -2.42
N ARG A 208 -17.09 8.24 -3.62
CA ARG A 208 -17.72 7.04 -4.17
C ARG A 208 -17.43 6.89 -5.64
N SER A 209 -17.45 5.64 -6.11
CA SER A 209 -17.30 5.29 -7.53
C SER A 209 -15.99 5.84 -8.12
N ILE A 210 -16.06 6.70 -9.13
CA ILE A 210 -14.91 7.18 -9.90
C ILE A 210 -14.06 8.19 -9.14
N SER A 211 -14.70 8.88 -8.21
CA SER A 211 -14.06 9.81 -7.28
C SER A 211 -13.43 9.08 -6.10
N THR A 212 -13.55 7.75 -6.00
CA THR A 212 -12.99 7.04 -4.86
C THR A 212 -11.47 7.18 -4.84
N VAL A 213 -10.98 7.81 -3.79
CA VAL A 213 -9.56 7.98 -3.51
C VAL A 213 -9.23 7.36 -2.16
N VAL A 214 -7.96 7.02 -1.95
CA VAL A 214 -7.44 6.80 -0.61
C VAL A 214 -6.94 8.14 -0.08
N THR A 215 -7.33 8.53 1.12
CA THR A 215 -6.91 9.79 1.75
C THR A 215 -6.99 9.68 3.27
N THR A 216 -6.35 10.61 3.97
CA THR A 216 -6.64 10.91 5.38
C THR A 216 -8.04 11.51 5.54
N PRO A 217 -8.65 11.45 6.76
CA PRO A 217 -9.88 12.17 7.05
C PRO A 217 -9.78 13.65 6.67
N PHE A 218 -10.77 14.16 5.92
CA PHE A 218 -10.80 15.53 5.41
C PHE A 218 -9.60 15.94 4.54
N SER A 219 -8.81 14.98 4.04
CA SER A 219 -7.61 15.23 3.22
C SER A 219 -6.58 16.16 3.87
N ILE A 220 -6.49 16.12 5.20
CA ILE A 220 -5.48 16.86 5.96
C ILE A 220 -4.10 16.16 5.88
N PRO A 221 -2.99 16.87 6.12
CA PRO A 221 -1.67 16.28 6.19
C PRO A 221 -1.57 15.08 7.14
N PHE A 222 -0.66 14.14 6.87
CA PHE A 222 -0.48 12.96 7.74
C PHE A 222 -0.19 13.34 9.19
N ASP A 223 0.59 14.40 9.41
CA ASP A 223 0.98 14.87 10.74
C ASP A 223 -0.17 15.43 11.55
N GLU A 224 -1.23 15.89 10.88
CA GLU A 224 -2.44 16.47 11.48
C GLU A 224 -3.56 15.44 11.66
N SER A 225 -3.41 14.25 11.06
CA SER A 225 -4.36 13.15 11.22
C SER A 225 -3.96 12.21 12.37
N THR A 226 -4.70 11.10 12.53
CA THR A 226 -4.35 10.05 13.50
C THR A 226 -3.09 9.27 13.11
N CYS A 227 -2.40 9.63 12.03
CA CYS A 227 -1.21 8.93 11.59
C CYS A 227 -0.11 8.96 12.67
N VAL A 228 0.42 7.76 12.95
CA VAL A 228 1.54 7.56 13.87
C VAL A 228 2.87 7.40 13.15
N LEU A 229 2.91 7.62 11.82
CA LEU A 229 4.15 7.62 11.04
C LEU A 229 4.91 6.27 11.02
N CYS A 230 4.27 5.15 11.37
CA CYS A 230 4.91 3.84 11.45
C CYS A 230 5.36 3.27 10.08
N GLY A 231 4.78 3.77 8.98
CA GLY A 231 5.18 3.43 7.62
C GLY A 231 4.70 2.08 7.07
N GLN A 232 3.88 1.32 7.83
CA GLN A 232 3.38 -0.01 7.39
C GLN A 232 2.65 0.02 6.03
N CYS A 233 1.96 1.12 5.73
CA CYS A 233 1.30 1.34 4.46
C CYS A 233 2.27 1.40 3.26
N THR A 234 3.53 1.82 3.47
CA THR A 234 4.56 1.90 2.41
C THR A 234 5.07 0.52 1.98
N LEU A 235 5.07 -0.46 2.90
CA LEU A 235 5.50 -1.84 2.65
C LEU A 235 4.51 -2.64 1.80
N VAL A 236 3.26 -2.19 1.70
CA VAL A 236 2.19 -2.94 1.01
C VAL A 236 1.73 -2.27 -0.29
N CYS A 237 2.22 -1.05 -0.57
CA CYS A 237 1.87 -0.32 -1.77
C CYS A 237 2.54 -0.95 -3.01
N PRO A 238 1.77 -1.45 -4.00
CA PRO A 238 2.34 -2.14 -5.16
C PRO A 238 2.95 -1.20 -6.20
N VAL A 239 2.59 0.08 -6.15
CA VAL A 239 2.88 1.10 -7.19
C VAL A 239 3.70 2.27 -6.64
N GLY A 240 4.09 2.21 -5.35
CA GLY A 240 4.83 3.28 -4.70
C GLY A 240 4.07 4.61 -4.60
N ALA A 241 2.74 4.56 -4.56
CA ALA A 241 1.88 5.72 -4.33
C ALA A 241 2.08 6.30 -2.93
N ILE A 242 2.11 5.45 -1.89
CA ILE A 242 2.48 5.87 -0.54
C ILE A 242 3.94 5.51 -0.26
N ARG A 243 4.72 6.52 0.11
CA ARG A 243 6.18 6.42 0.27
C ARG A 243 6.68 7.33 1.38
N GLU A 244 7.87 7.02 1.86
CA GLU A 244 8.60 7.86 2.79
C GLU A 244 9.25 9.08 2.12
N ARG A 245 9.48 10.14 2.90
CA ARG A 245 10.41 11.20 2.56
C ARG A 245 11.82 10.63 2.54
N SER A 246 12.46 10.68 1.37
CA SER A 246 13.80 10.14 1.22
C SER A 246 14.87 11.12 1.68
N ASP A 247 15.85 10.63 2.44
CA ASP A 247 17.09 11.37 2.74
C ASP A 247 18.30 10.79 1.97
N LEU A 248 18.07 9.76 1.13
CA LEU A 248 19.08 9.07 0.33
C LEU A 248 19.90 10.03 -0.55
N GLU A 249 19.25 10.91 -1.31
CA GLU A 249 19.94 11.85 -2.21
C GLU A 249 20.85 12.80 -1.44
N LYS A 250 20.42 13.24 -0.25
CA LYS A 250 21.24 14.09 0.62
C LYS A 250 22.47 13.34 1.11
N VAL A 251 22.31 12.11 1.58
CA VAL A 251 23.43 11.25 2.01
C VAL A 251 24.39 10.98 0.84
N GLN A 252 23.88 10.62 -0.33
CA GLN A 252 24.71 10.38 -1.52
C GLN A 252 25.54 11.62 -1.92
N ARG A 253 24.97 12.82 -1.79
CA ARG A 253 25.66 14.08 -2.07
C ARG A 253 26.74 14.40 -1.03
N ILE A 254 26.54 14.03 0.23
CA ILE A 254 27.57 14.20 1.27
C ILE A 254 28.71 13.21 1.02
N LEU A 255 28.38 11.95 0.75
CA LEU A 255 29.34 10.87 0.49
C LEU A 255 30.11 11.01 -0.84
N SER A 256 29.70 11.89 -1.75
CA SER A 256 30.44 12.16 -3.00
C SER A 256 31.64 13.09 -2.80
N ARG A 257 31.89 13.55 -1.56
CA ARG A 257 33.00 14.41 -1.18
C ARG A 257 33.74 13.78 0.00
N PRO A 258 35.04 14.08 0.21
CA PRO A 258 35.73 13.68 1.44
C PRO A 258 34.97 14.20 2.67
N THR A 259 34.48 13.29 3.51
CA THR A 259 33.62 13.59 4.65
C THR A 259 33.89 12.63 5.81
N ALA A 260 33.80 13.12 7.04
CA ALA A 260 33.82 12.32 8.26
C ALA A 260 32.40 11.90 8.67
N LEU A 261 31.65 11.32 7.72
CA LEU A 261 30.26 10.92 7.95
C LEU A 261 30.23 9.50 8.55
N ARG A 262 29.65 9.37 9.74
CA ARG A 262 29.56 8.08 10.45
C ARG A 262 28.18 7.46 10.28
N ALA A 263 28.11 6.16 10.00
CA ALA A 263 26.87 5.41 9.97
C ALA A 263 26.61 4.71 11.31
N TYR A 264 25.38 4.77 11.77
CA TYR A 264 24.85 3.99 12.89
C TYR A 264 23.76 3.09 12.34
N ILE A 265 23.86 1.78 12.51
CA ILE A 265 22.90 0.82 11.94
C ILE A 265 22.23 0.00 13.04
N GLU A 266 20.91 -0.05 13.03
CA GLU A 266 20.15 -0.89 13.95
C GLU A 266 20.29 -2.38 13.59
N PRO A 267 20.36 -3.30 14.57
CA PRO A 267 20.52 -4.75 14.33
C PRO A 267 19.52 -5.33 13.32
N GLU A 268 18.27 -4.90 13.38
CA GLU A 268 17.19 -5.34 12.48
C GLU A 268 17.39 -4.87 11.04
N SER A 269 18.02 -3.70 10.85
CA SER A 269 18.38 -3.21 9.52
C SER A 269 19.55 -4.00 8.95
N LEU A 270 20.56 -4.29 9.79
CA LEU A 270 21.70 -5.09 9.38
C LEU A 270 21.29 -6.52 9.02
N ALA A 271 20.44 -7.14 9.83
CA ALA A 271 19.83 -8.45 9.55
C ALA A 271 19.05 -8.44 8.23
N ALA A 272 18.26 -7.39 8.00
CA ALA A 272 17.50 -7.20 6.78
C ALA A 272 18.37 -7.04 5.53
N MET A 273 19.43 -6.22 5.61
CA MET A 273 20.36 -6.02 4.50
C MET A 273 21.15 -7.29 4.19
N SER A 274 21.69 -7.96 5.21
CA SER A 274 22.40 -9.24 5.05
C SER A 274 21.52 -10.29 4.39
N SER A 275 20.26 -10.40 4.84
CA SER A 275 19.28 -11.34 4.24
C SER A 275 18.89 -10.93 2.82
N TYR A 276 18.69 -9.64 2.56
CA TYR A 276 18.29 -9.15 1.23
C TYR A 276 19.36 -9.44 0.18
N PHE A 277 20.63 -9.16 0.48
CA PHE A 277 21.75 -9.42 -0.42
C PHE A 277 22.28 -10.87 -0.36
N ASN A 278 21.82 -11.66 0.61
CA ASN A 278 22.34 -13.00 0.90
C ASN A 278 23.87 -12.97 1.07
N ARG A 279 24.35 -12.10 1.97
CA ARG A 279 25.76 -11.91 2.30
C ARG A 279 25.93 -11.75 3.81
N GLU A 280 27.11 -12.09 4.32
CA GLU A 280 27.44 -11.92 5.73
C GLU A 280 27.39 -10.46 6.17
N VAL A 281 27.16 -10.22 7.46
CA VAL A 281 26.97 -8.86 7.99
C VAL A 281 28.22 -8.00 7.79
N GLU A 282 29.40 -8.61 7.86
CA GLU A 282 30.69 -7.96 7.65
C GLU A 282 30.84 -7.40 6.23
N VAL A 283 30.29 -8.11 5.23
CA VAL A 283 30.28 -7.64 3.84
C VAL A 283 29.36 -6.42 3.69
N ILE A 284 28.22 -6.41 4.38
CA ILE A 284 27.31 -5.26 4.38
C ILE A 284 27.99 -4.03 5.00
N ILE A 285 28.71 -4.22 6.11
CA ILE A 285 29.48 -3.15 6.75
C ILE A 285 30.60 -2.65 5.83
N GLY A 286 31.37 -3.57 5.22
CA GLY A 286 32.40 -3.24 4.24
C GLY A 286 31.84 -2.43 3.07
N ALA A 287 30.65 -2.78 2.58
CA ALA A 287 30.01 -2.07 1.46
C ALA A 287 29.58 -0.65 1.84
N LEU A 288 29.13 -0.43 3.09
CA LEU A 288 28.85 0.92 3.59
C LEU A 288 30.14 1.75 3.70
N ILE A 289 31.25 1.17 4.16
CA ILE A 289 32.55 1.85 4.20
C ILE A 289 33.04 2.17 2.80
N ALA A 290 32.99 1.20 1.88
CA ALA A 290 33.34 1.37 0.47
C ALA A 290 32.48 2.46 -0.21
N ARG A 291 31.24 2.65 0.25
CA ARG A 291 30.37 3.73 -0.24
C ARG A 291 30.81 5.14 0.19
N GLY A 292 31.64 5.24 1.22
CA GLY A 292 32.27 6.47 1.70
C GLY A 292 32.01 6.82 3.16
N PHE A 293 31.37 5.95 3.96
CA PHE A 293 31.25 6.19 5.40
C PHE A 293 32.60 6.00 6.09
N GLU A 294 32.97 6.92 6.99
CA GLU A 294 34.22 6.84 7.76
C GLU A 294 34.24 5.62 8.68
N SER A 295 33.09 5.32 9.30
CA SER A 295 32.91 4.19 10.19
C SER A 295 31.45 3.77 10.25
N VAL A 296 31.20 2.51 10.58
CA VAL A 296 29.86 1.97 10.83
C VAL A 296 29.80 1.37 12.23
N ALA A 297 28.84 1.82 13.04
CA ALA A 297 28.61 1.32 14.39
C ALA A 297 27.21 0.70 14.52
N ILE A 298 27.09 -0.37 15.32
CA ILE A 298 25.78 -0.89 15.70
C ILE A 298 25.14 0.09 16.67
N TYR A 299 23.88 0.44 16.43
CA TYR A 299 23.08 1.28 17.29
C TYR A 299 21.92 0.48 17.86
N VAL A 300 21.89 0.30 19.17
CA VAL A 300 20.82 -0.41 19.88
C VAL A 300 19.99 0.63 20.62
N PRO A 301 18.80 1.02 20.11
CA PRO A 301 17.98 2.08 20.69
C PRO A 301 17.70 1.87 22.19
N GLU A 302 17.54 0.62 22.62
CA GLU A 302 17.24 0.23 23.98
C GLU A 302 18.35 0.64 24.97
N TYR A 303 19.61 0.73 24.54
CA TYR A 303 20.72 1.16 25.40
C TYR A 303 20.72 2.68 25.66
N HIS A 304 19.89 3.41 24.91
CA HIS A 304 19.67 4.85 25.04
C HIS A 304 18.27 5.18 25.59
N ALA A 305 17.51 4.16 26.03
CA ALA A 305 16.19 4.35 26.59
C ALA A 305 16.25 5.07 27.94
N ASP A 306 15.35 6.04 28.11
CA ASP A 306 15.07 6.66 29.40
C ASP A 306 14.09 5.77 30.19
N VAL A 307 14.55 5.27 31.33
CA VAL A 307 13.79 4.37 32.21
C VAL A 307 13.19 5.06 33.43
N GLU A 308 13.20 6.40 33.48
CA GLU A 308 12.57 7.15 34.57
C GLU A 308 11.05 6.95 34.62
N ARG A 309 10.43 6.65 33.46
CA ARG A 309 8.99 6.42 33.35
C ARG A 309 8.69 4.99 32.90
N PRO A 310 7.52 4.43 33.29
CA PRO A 310 7.24 3.01 33.11
C PRO A 310 6.93 2.62 31.67
N LEU A 311 6.54 3.57 30.81
CA LEU A 311 6.19 3.31 29.41
C LEU A 311 7.23 3.94 28.49
N ILE A 312 7.96 3.12 27.76
CA ILE A 312 9.06 3.55 26.91
C ILE A 312 8.67 3.31 25.45
N PRO A 313 8.29 4.36 24.70
CA PRO A 313 8.05 4.21 23.27
C PRO A 313 9.37 3.90 22.54
N ALA A 314 9.42 2.85 21.71
CA ALA A 314 10.62 2.56 20.91
C ALA A 314 10.89 3.66 19.86
N SER A 315 9.84 4.31 19.37
CA SER A 315 9.91 5.38 18.39
C SER A 315 8.77 6.39 18.53
N GLU A 316 8.73 7.38 17.64
CA GLU A 316 7.69 8.40 17.62
C GLU A 316 6.33 7.79 17.29
N ALA A 317 6.31 6.60 16.66
CA ALA A 317 5.07 5.92 16.37
C ALA A 317 4.33 5.52 17.64
N GLU A 318 5.01 4.87 18.59
CA GLU A 318 4.38 4.48 19.84
C GLU A 318 4.02 5.69 20.71
N ARG A 319 4.86 6.72 20.71
CA ARG A 319 4.57 7.98 21.42
C ARG A 319 3.32 8.65 20.87
N ARG A 320 3.22 8.84 19.55
CA ARG A 320 2.04 9.42 18.89
C ARG A 320 0.81 8.55 19.11
N PHE A 321 0.94 7.24 18.99
CA PHE A 321 -0.15 6.29 19.23
C PHE A 321 -0.76 6.50 20.62
N ILE A 322 0.07 6.54 21.66
CA ILE A 322 -0.41 6.70 23.03
C ILE A 322 -0.98 8.10 23.25
N ASN A 323 -0.33 9.15 22.76
CA ASN A 323 -0.85 10.51 22.89
C ASN A 323 -2.21 10.71 22.20
N ILE A 324 -2.46 10.03 21.08
CA ILE A 324 -3.71 10.13 20.32
C ILE A 324 -4.80 9.26 20.95
N PHE A 325 -4.51 7.98 21.23
CA PHE A 325 -5.53 6.98 21.58
C PHE A 325 -5.64 6.70 23.08
N TYR A 326 -4.58 6.98 23.85
CA TYR A 326 -4.52 6.78 25.30
C TYR A 326 -3.93 8.02 26.01
N PRO A 327 -4.48 9.23 25.78
CA PRO A 327 -3.90 10.48 26.30
C PRO A 327 -3.74 10.50 27.82
N GLN A 328 -4.57 9.76 28.55
CA GLN A 328 -4.47 9.57 30.00
C GLN A 328 -3.17 8.91 30.47
N LEU A 329 -2.44 8.24 29.57
CA LEU A 329 -1.15 7.60 29.85
C LEU A 329 0.05 8.47 29.43
N ALA A 330 -0.17 9.65 28.84
CA ALA A 330 0.89 10.48 28.27
C ALA A 330 1.95 10.91 29.31
N GLU A 331 1.54 11.18 30.54
CA GLU A 331 2.45 11.56 31.63
C GLU A 331 3.38 10.41 32.06
N LEU A 332 3.04 9.17 31.71
CA LEU A 332 3.80 7.96 32.02
C LEU A 332 4.80 7.59 30.92
N LEU A 333 4.86 8.36 29.82
CA LEU A 333 5.74 8.09 28.69
C LEU A 333 7.12 8.71 28.90
N SER A 334 8.16 7.91 28.80
CA SER A 334 9.52 8.40 28.55
C SER A 334 9.64 9.01 27.16
N GLU A 335 10.68 9.82 26.95
CA GLU A 335 11.06 10.19 25.58
C GLU A 335 11.57 8.94 24.83
N PRO A 336 11.18 8.76 23.57
CA PRO A 336 11.70 7.67 22.75
C PRO A 336 13.22 7.85 22.50
N PRO A 337 13.99 6.74 22.37
CA PRO A 337 15.44 6.83 22.15
C PRO A 337 15.80 7.70 20.95
N ALA A 338 16.57 8.76 21.19
CA ALA A 338 16.91 9.76 20.19
C ALA A 338 17.87 9.19 19.13
N PRO A 339 17.66 9.44 17.83
CA PRO A 339 18.64 9.13 16.80
C PRO A 339 20.01 9.80 17.07
N PRO A 340 21.13 9.18 16.63
CA PRO A 340 22.45 9.81 16.70
C PRO A 340 22.50 11.16 15.97
N GLY A 341 22.97 12.21 16.66
CA GLY A 341 23.08 13.57 16.14
C GLY A 341 24.44 13.92 15.54
N GLY A 342 24.59 15.17 15.07
CA GLY A 342 25.81 15.66 14.43
C GLY A 342 26.02 15.15 13.00
N SER A 343 27.28 14.92 12.61
CA SER A 343 27.66 14.39 11.28
C SER A 343 27.50 12.87 11.22
N SER A 344 26.27 12.40 11.33
CA SER A 344 25.94 10.98 11.29
C SER A 344 24.69 10.64 10.48
N VAL A 345 24.60 9.37 10.09
CA VAL A 345 23.43 8.77 9.46
C VAL A 345 22.96 7.59 10.30
N LEU A 346 21.69 7.59 10.72
CA LEU A 346 21.05 6.40 11.27
C LEU A 346 20.44 5.57 10.14
N ILE A 347 20.72 4.27 10.11
CA ILE A 347 20.09 3.27 9.25
C ILE A 347 19.16 2.44 10.13
N THR A 348 17.85 2.53 9.89
CA THR A 348 16.81 2.03 10.80
C THR A 348 15.65 1.37 10.04
N PRO A 349 14.98 0.35 10.60
CA PRO A 349 13.78 -0.23 10.02
C PRO A 349 12.54 0.61 10.34
N CYS A 350 12.68 1.71 11.09
CA CYS A 350 11.55 2.52 11.55
C CYS A 350 11.44 3.84 10.79
N LEU A 351 10.31 4.05 10.13
CA LEU A 351 10.05 5.29 9.42
C LEU A 351 9.90 6.50 10.36
N ALA A 352 9.29 6.28 11.54
CA ALA A 352 9.00 7.34 12.50
C ALA A 352 10.26 8.01 13.05
N LYS A 353 11.42 7.33 13.03
CA LYS A 353 12.73 7.90 13.42
C LYS A 353 13.13 9.10 12.56
N LYS A 354 12.64 9.21 11.31
CA LYS A 354 12.84 10.41 10.47
C LYS A 354 12.20 11.68 11.04
N ALA A 355 11.11 11.54 11.80
CA ALA A 355 10.46 12.67 12.48
C ALA A 355 11.17 13.03 13.81
N GLN A 356 11.94 12.09 14.38
CA GLN A 356 12.66 12.27 15.66
C GLN A 356 14.02 12.92 15.49
N ALA A 357 14.66 12.74 14.34
CA ALA A 357 15.97 13.28 14.07
C ALA A 357 15.93 14.81 14.07
N ARG A 358 16.54 15.40 15.11
CA ARG A 358 16.73 16.86 15.24
C ARG A 358 18.00 17.32 14.54
N GLU A 359 19.04 16.50 14.64
CA GLU A 359 20.36 16.65 13.99
C GLU A 359 20.74 15.30 13.37
N GLY A 360 21.52 15.31 12.27
CA GLY A 360 21.86 14.10 11.52
C GLY A 360 20.81 13.69 10.48
N LEU A 361 21.09 12.63 9.72
CA LEU A 361 20.21 12.10 8.68
C LEU A 361 19.73 10.69 9.04
N VAL A 362 18.58 10.29 8.49
CA VAL A 362 18.01 8.96 8.74
C VAL A 362 17.70 8.30 7.40
N LEU A 363 18.29 7.15 7.15
CA LEU A 363 17.94 6.25 6.06
C LEU A 363 17.10 5.11 6.61
N THR A 364 16.01 4.79 5.92
CA THR A 364 15.34 3.51 6.14
C THR A 364 16.21 2.37 5.63
N THR A 365 16.00 1.13 6.11
CA THR A 365 16.69 -0.05 5.58
C THR A 365 16.62 -0.12 4.06
N ARG A 366 15.45 0.14 3.47
CA ARG A 366 15.29 0.12 1.99
C ARG A 366 16.07 1.22 1.29
N GLU A 367 16.28 2.38 1.91
CA GLU A 367 17.14 3.42 1.36
C GLU A 367 18.62 3.01 1.44
N ALA A 368 19.04 2.39 2.54
CA ALA A 368 20.40 1.87 2.68
C ALA A 368 20.69 0.73 1.69
N ILE A 369 19.73 -0.15 1.41
CA ILE A 369 19.84 -1.16 0.35
C ILE A 369 20.09 -0.48 -1.01
N LYS A 370 19.30 0.54 -1.36
CA LYS A 370 19.49 1.31 -2.61
C LYS A 370 20.83 2.05 -2.64
N LEU A 371 21.34 2.47 -1.48
CA LEU A 371 22.59 3.20 -1.38
C LEU A 371 23.79 2.34 -1.83
N ILE A 372 23.77 1.04 -1.52
CA ILE A 372 24.85 0.09 -1.84
C ILE A 372 24.53 -0.86 -2.99
N SER A 373 23.35 -0.76 -3.61
CA SER A 373 22.90 -1.72 -4.65
C SER A 373 23.76 -1.75 -5.92
N ASN A 374 24.58 -0.72 -6.14
CA ASN A 374 25.48 -0.62 -7.29
C ASN A 374 26.93 -1.03 -6.97
N ILE A 375 27.19 -1.50 -5.75
CA ILE A 375 28.49 -2.03 -5.34
C ILE A 375 28.52 -3.52 -5.64
N ASP A 376 29.61 -4.00 -6.24
CA ASP A 376 29.84 -5.43 -6.37
C ASP A 376 30.23 -6.01 -5.01
N LEU A 377 29.28 -6.69 -4.36
CA LEU A 377 29.47 -7.21 -3.00
C LEU A 377 30.41 -8.42 -2.96
N ASP A 378 30.76 -9.04 -4.09
CA ASP A 378 31.70 -10.15 -4.13
C ASP A 378 33.16 -9.69 -4.05
N GLU A 379 33.42 -8.42 -4.36
CA GLU A 379 34.74 -7.78 -4.26
C GLU A 379 34.94 -7.01 -2.94
N VAL A 380 33.90 -6.91 -2.09
CA VAL A 380 33.95 -6.16 -0.84
C VAL A 380 34.60 -7.00 0.27
N GLU A 381 35.67 -6.47 0.85
CA GLU A 381 36.28 -7.04 2.05
C GLU A 381 35.36 -6.83 3.27
N GLY A 382 35.09 -7.92 4.00
CA GLY A 382 34.24 -7.89 5.18
C GLY A 382 34.88 -7.08 6.32
N THR A 383 34.11 -6.21 6.96
CA THR A 383 34.57 -5.40 8.09
C THR A 383 33.67 -5.62 9.31
N LEU A 384 34.24 -5.80 10.49
CA LEU A 384 33.47 -5.88 11.73
C LEU A 384 32.88 -4.49 12.08
N PRO A 385 31.62 -4.42 12.51
CA PRO A 385 31.05 -3.14 12.95
C PRO A 385 31.63 -2.73 14.31
N ILE A 386 31.63 -1.42 14.58
CA ILE A 386 31.92 -0.91 15.91
C ILE A 386 30.75 -1.30 16.84
N MET A 387 31.07 -2.03 17.91
CA MET A 387 30.07 -2.47 18.89
C MET A 387 29.64 -1.32 19.80
N PRO A 388 28.37 -1.31 20.26
CA PRO A 388 27.87 -0.27 21.13
C PRO A 388 28.39 -0.47 22.56
N SER A 389 28.66 0.62 23.28
CA SER A 389 28.91 0.54 24.72
C SER A 389 27.61 0.20 25.45
N ARG A 390 27.55 -0.97 26.10
CA ARG A 390 26.36 -1.41 26.82
C ARG A 390 26.15 -0.58 28.10
N LYS A 391 24.95 -0.03 28.28
CA LYS A 391 24.47 0.42 29.60
C LYS A 391 23.63 -0.70 30.21
N SER A 392 23.89 -1.05 31.47
CA SER A 392 23.06 -2.03 32.20
C SER A 392 21.72 -1.39 32.55
N ILE A 393 20.71 -1.60 31.70
CA ILE A 393 19.35 -1.12 31.88
C ILE A 393 18.41 -2.33 31.89
N THR A 394 17.62 -2.47 32.95
CA THR A 394 16.61 -3.53 33.07
C THR A 394 15.27 -3.05 32.55
N PHE A 395 14.73 -3.72 31.53
CA PHE A 395 13.41 -3.44 30.96
C PHE A 395 12.78 -4.74 30.45
N ARG A 396 11.48 -4.68 30.13
CA ARG A 396 10.76 -5.72 29.40
C ARG A 396 10.19 -5.15 28.12
N GLU A 397 9.89 -6.02 27.15
CA GLU A 397 9.35 -5.59 25.86
C GLU A 397 7.94 -6.13 25.64
N VAL A 398 7.12 -5.34 24.96
CA VAL A 398 5.87 -5.78 24.34
C VAL A 398 5.88 -5.35 22.88
N HIS A 399 5.59 -6.29 21.98
CA HIS A 399 5.65 -6.05 20.55
C HIS A 399 4.43 -6.56 19.79
N GLY A 400 4.13 -5.88 18.68
CA GLY A 400 2.97 -6.14 17.83
C GLY A 400 1.74 -5.32 18.25
N PRO A 401 0.89 -4.91 17.29
CA PRO A 401 -0.17 -3.94 17.54
C PRO A 401 -1.18 -4.45 18.57
N ASP A 402 -1.68 -5.67 18.42
CA ASP A 402 -2.67 -6.27 19.32
C ASP A 402 -2.16 -6.41 20.76
N ASN A 403 -0.90 -6.83 20.94
CA ASN A 403 -0.30 -7.00 22.26
C ASN A 403 -0.08 -5.66 22.94
N VAL A 404 0.38 -4.65 22.21
CA VAL A 404 0.57 -3.28 22.73
C VAL A 404 -0.78 -2.68 23.11
N ILE A 405 -1.80 -2.79 22.26
CA ILE A 405 -3.17 -2.31 22.54
C ILE A 405 -3.72 -2.98 23.80
N ARG A 406 -3.68 -4.32 23.88
CA ARG A 406 -4.14 -5.06 25.07
C ARG A 406 -3.40 -4.61 26.33
N PHE A 407 -2.08 -4.47 26.24
CA PHE A 407 -1.27 -4.01 27.36
C PHE A 407 -1.67 -2.61 27.83
N LEU A 408 -1.86 -1.66 26.91
CA LEU A 408 -2.27 -0.28 27.24
C LEU A 408 -3.68 -0.22 27.83
N GLU A 409 -4.61 -1.07 27.36
CA GLU A 409 -5.94 -1.21 27.96
C GLU A 409 -5.89 -1.72 29.40
N GLU A 410 -5.10 -2.78 29.65
CA GLU A 410 -4.89 -3.31 31.00
C GLU A 410 -4.25 -2.25 31.91
N TYR A 411 -3.26 -1.52 31.39
CA TYR A 411 -2.61 -0.44 32.12
C TYR A 411 -3.61 0.69 32.46
N THR A 412 -4.49 1.05 31.52
CA THR A 412 -5.58 2.02 31.76
C THR A 412 -6.55 1.54 32.85
N ARG A 413 -6.79 0.22 32.95
CA ARG A 413 -7.62 -0.40 34.00
C ARG A 413 -6.93 -0.50 35.37
N GLY A 414 -5.70 0.00 35.51
CA GLY A 414 -4.98 0.03 36.78
C GLY A 414 -3.96 -1.10 36.96
N VAL A 415 -3.78 -1.97 35.96
CA VAL A 415 -2.69 -2.96 36.01
C VAL A 415 -1.36 -2.21 35.96
N ARG A 416 -0.42 -2.59 36.82
CA ARG A 416 0.93 -2.01 36.88
C ARG A 416 1.96 -3.12 36.82
N VAL A 417 3.06 -2.82 36.13
CA VAL A 417 4.24 -3.69 35.99
C VAL A 417 5.38 -3.14 36.84
N LYS A 418 6.27 -4.03 37.28
CA LYS A 418 7.40 -3.66 38.16
C LYS A 418 8.56 -3.04 37.36
N GLU A 419 8.80 -3.58 36.17
CA GLU A 419 9.85 -3.11 35.26
C GLU A 419 9.29 -2.15 34.19
N PRO A 420 10.10 -1.17 33.73
CA PRO A 420 9.76 -0.36 32.57
C PRO A 420 9.53 -1.21 31.31
N MET A 421 8.54 -0.81 30.50
CA MET A 421 8.11 -1.54 29.32
C MET A 421 8.45 -0.78 28.04
N ILE A 422 9.30 -1.38 27.20
CA ILE A 422 9.54 -0.92 25.83
C ILE A 422 8.40 -1.38 24.93
N LEU A 423 7.77 -0.42 24.26
CA LEU A 423 6.62 -0.64 23.39
C LEU A 423 7.08 -0.61 21.93
N LYS A 424 6.80 -1.67 21.18
CA LYS A 424 7.12 -1.81 19.74
C LYS A 424 5.85 -2.18 18.97
N MET A 425 5.14 -1.21 18.37
CA MET A 425 3.81 -1.48 17.83
C MET A 425 3.80 -2.26 16.50
N CYS A 426 4.90 -2.28 15.76
CA CYS A 426 4.93 -2.93 14.45
C CYS A 426 4.79 -4.47 14.57
N PRO A 427 4.17 -5.16 13.59
CA PRO A 427 4.07 -6.62 13.59
C PRO A 427 5.47 -7.26 13.65
N GLY A 428 5.69 -8.16 14.60
CA GLY A 428 7.01 -8.78 14.81
C GLY A 428 8.08 -7.83 15.38
N GLY A 429 7.70 -6.67 15.93
CA GLY A 429 8.62 -5.68 16.47
C GLY A 429 9.31 -4.86 15.38
N CYS A 430 10.51 -4.35 15.67
CA CYS A 430 11.28 -3.50 14.74
C CYS A 430 11.66 -4.24 13.45
N LEU A 431 11.77 -5.57 13.47
CA LEU A 431 12.11 -6.36 12.28
C LEU A 431 11.01 -6.30 11.21
N GLY A 432 9.75 -6.10 11.60
CA GLY A 432 8.63 -5.82 10.68
C GLY A 432 8.32 -4.33 10.55
N GLY A 433 9.25 -3.43 10.88
CA GLY A 433 9.07 -1.98 10.82
C GLY A 433 8.86 -1.45 9.40
N GLY A 434 8.14 -0.33 9.26
CA GLY A 434 7.74 0.23 7.96
C GLY A 434 8.88 0.72 7.05
N GLY A 435 10.10 0.87 7.58
CA GLY A 435 11.31 1.23 6.83
C GLY A 435 12.05 0.04 6.22
N GLN A 436 11.58 -1.19 6.45
CA GLN A 436 12.19 -2.39 5.90
C GLN A 436 12.08 -2.47 4.36
N PRO A 437 12.89 -3.34 3.70
CA PRO A 437 12.64 -3.69 2.30
C PRO A 437 11.24 -4.28 2.12
N TYR A 438 10.76 -4.35 0.88
CA TYR A 438 9.63 -5.23 0.58
C TYR A 438 10.06 -6.67 0.84
N TYR A 439 9.29 -7.43 1.61
CA TYR A 439 9.61 -8.81 1.95
C TYR A 439 8.41 -9.73 1.79
N ASN A 440 8.71 -10.99 1.46
CA ASN A 440 7.79 -12.12 1.55
C ASN A 440 8.12 -12.93 2.83
N GLU A 441 7.40 -14.02 3.05
CA GLU A 441 7.59 -14.88 4.23
C GLU A 441 9.01 -15.48 4.30
N ASP A 442 9.59 -15.87 3.16
CA ASP A 442 10.95 -16.44 3.13
C ASP A 442 12.01 -15.42 3.54
N LEU A 443 11.97 -14.22 2.95
CA LEU A 443 12.91 -13.15 3.32
C LEU A 443 12.74 -12.79 4.80
N TYR A 444 11.50 -12.67 5.29
CA TYR A 444 11.24 -12.38 6.70
C TYR A 444 11.80 -13.47 7.64
N ARG A 445 11.70 -14.75 7.26
CA ARG A 445 12.30 -15.86 8.02
C ARG A 445 13.83 -15.73 8.09
N ARG A 446 14.49 -15.47 6.96
CA ARG A 446 15.96 -15.26 6.91
C ARG A 446 16.39 -14.04 7.72
N MET A 447 15.59 -12.96 7.70
CA MET A 447 15.80 -11.78 8.54
C MET A 447 15.79 -12.12 10.04
N ASN A 448 14.85 -12.97 10.49
CA ASN A 448 14.79 -13.40 11.88
C ASN A 448 16.00 -14.26 12.28
N GLU A 449 16.38 -15.21 11.42
CA GLU A 449 17.57 -16.06 11.64
C GLU A 449 18.84 -15.22 11.74
N ALA A 450 19.01 -14.22 10.85
CA ALA A 450 20.14 -13.30 10.88
C ALA A 450 20.14 -12.42 12.13
N LEU A 451 18.99 -11.89 12.54
CA LEU A 451 18.88 -11.08 13.75
C LEU A 451 19.25 -11.89 15.00
N ALA A 452 18.84 -13.15 15.10
CA ALA A 452 19.20 -14.02 16.22
C ALA A 452 20.72 -14.21 16.35
N ARG A 453 21.44 -14.36 15.22
CA ARG A 453 22.91 -14.44 15.19
C ARG A 453 23.58 -13.13 15.62
N ILE A 454 23.07 -11.99 15.15
CA ILE A 454 23.60 -10.67 15.53
C ILE A 454 23.41 -10.46 17.05
N SER A 455 22.21 -10.76 17.56
CA SER A 455 21.89 -10.63 18.98
C SER A 455 22.74 -11.53 19.87
N SER A 456 23.07 -12.76 19.44
CA SER A 456 23.98 -13.61 20.23
C SER A 456 25.38 -13.02 20.30
N THR A 457 25.89 -12.42 19.22
CA THR A 457 27.20 -11.75 19.24
C THR A 457 27.19 -10.52 20.14
N LEU A 458 26.10 -9.74 20.16
CA LEU A 458 25.94 -8.58 21.03
C LEU A 458 25.92 -8.95 22.53
N LEU A 459 25.56 -10.19 22.87
CA LEU A 459 25.54 -10.68 24.26
C LEU A 459 26.90 -11.22 24.75
N VAL A 460 27.83 -11.53 23.84
CA VAL A 460 29.11 -12.22 24.16
C VAL A 460 30.27 -11.25 24.39
N ILE A 461 30.14 -10.00 23.96
CA ILE A 461 31.18 -8.98 24.07
C ILE A 461 30.93 -8.16 25.34
N ASP A 462 31.51 -8.61 26.46
CA ASP A 462 31.61 -7.91 27.76
C ASP A 462 33.03 -7.37 27.98
#